data_AF-A0A353C9R6-F1
#
_entry.id   AF-A0A353C9R6-F1
#
_cell.length_a   1.000
_cell.length_b   1.000
_cell.length_c   1.000
_cell.angle_alpha   90.00
_cell.angle_beta   90.00
_cell.angle_gamma   90.00
#
_symmetry.space_group_name_H-M   'P 1'
#
loop_
_entity.id
_entity.type
_entity.pdbx_description
1 polymer ?
#
loop_
_entity_poly.entity_id
_entity_poly.type
_entity_poly.pdbx_seq_one_letter_code
_entity_poly.pdbx_strand_id
1 'polypeptide(L)'
;ANGIVNVSAKDVGTGREQKITITATSGLSKDEIDRMMKDAESHAGEDEKKKAEIEARNRLDGLVYSVEKTFSENKEKLDAEAIGEVEAAIAESKSALAGTDTDAMNNAYERLQTASHKIAEVLYSQAGSATPTDSGNEQASSATAGADGDSASASSDDNVIDAEYVDVEEEKKD
;
A
#
# COMPACT_ATOMS: atom_id res chain seq x y z
N ALA A 1 35.71 12.21 -12.68
CA ALA A 1 34.83 12.38 -11.50
C ALA A 1 35.71 12.60 -10.26
N ASN A 2 35.38 13.55 -9.39
CA ASN A 2 36.29 14.06 -8.33
C ASN A 2 36.13 13.37 -6.96
N GLY A 3 35.43 12.22 -6.88
CA GLY A 3 35.23 11.49 -5.62
C GLY A 3 34.34 12.20 -4.59
N ILE A 4 33.56 13.20 -5.00
CA ILE A 4 32.60 13.92 -4.16
C ILE A 4 31.23 13.25 -4.32
N VAL A 5 30.62 12.86 -3.20
CA VAL A 5 29.25 12.32 -3.17
C VAL A 5 28.30 13.41 -2.70
N ASN A 6 27.25 13.68 -3.47
CA ASN A 6 26.19 14.61 -3.08
C ASN A 6 24.94 13.78 -2.76
N VAL A 7 24.48 13.85 -1.51
CA VAL A 7 23.25 13.22 -1.05
C VAL A 7 22.24 14.33 -0.82
N SER A 8 21.07 14.25 -1.46
CA SER A 8 19.96 15.17 -1.17
C SER A 8 18.68 14.43 -0.84
N ALA A 9 17.90 15.03 0.05
CA ALA A 9 16.56 14.60 0.42
C ALA A 9 15.61 15.78 0.21
N LYS A 10 14.55 15.56 -0.57
CA LYS A 10 13.56 16.58 -0.90
C LYS A 10 12.18 16.11 -0.45
N ASP A 11 11.48 16.97 0.28
CA ASP A 11 10.06 16.80 0.54
C ASP A 11 9.28 17.24 -0.71
N VAL A 12 8.53 16.31 -1.31
CA VAL A 12 7.73 16.55 -2.52
C VAL A 12 6.51 17.43 -2.27
N GLY A 13 6.01 17.53 -1.04
CA GLY A 13 4.85 18.36 -0.70
C GLY A 13 5.21 19.82 -0.46
N THR A 14 6.30 20.10 0.25
CA THR A 14 6.74 21.48 0.53
C THR A 14 7.80 22.00 -0.44
N GLY A 15 8.38 21.13 -1.27
CA GLY A 15 9.45 21.46 -2.20
C GLY A 15 10.80 21.77 -1.54
N ARG A 16 10.89 21.69 -0.20
CA ARG A 16 12.10 21.95 0.57
C ARG A 16 13.10 20.83 0.37
N GLU A 17 14.36 21.19 0.14
CA GLU A 17 15.46 20.26 -0.08
C GLU A 17 16.56 20.47 0.96
N GLN A 18 17.12 19.37 1.45
CA GLN A 18 18.34 19.35 2.25
C GLN A 18 19.40 18.57 1.49
N LYS A 19 20.62 19.10 1.44
CA LYS A 19 21.74 18.48 0.74
C LYS A 19 22.96 18.39 1.64
N ILE A 20 23.66 17.27 1.56
CA ILE A 20 24.94 17.02 2.22
C ILE A 20 25.93 16.65 1.12
N THR A 21 27.07 17.35 1.11
CA THR A 21 28.19 17.05 0.23
C THR A 21 29.28 16.37 1.04
N ILE A 22 29.59 15.13 0.69
CA ILE A 22 30.65 14.34 1.31
C ILE A 22 31.88 14.44 0.41
N THR A 23 32.95 15.04 0.93
CA THR A 23 34.25 15.14 0.27
C THR A 23 35.14 13.97 0.71
N ALA A 24 35.85 13.34 -0.24
CA ALA A 24 36.76 12.24 0.07
C ALA A 24 38.03 12.75 0.77
N THR A 25 38.02 12.79 2.11
CA THR A 25 39.18 13.22 2.92
C THR A 25 40.06 12.04 3.39
N SER A 26 39.52 10.83 3.43
CA SER A 26 40.24 9.57 3.63
C SER A 26 39.33 8.41 3.23
N GLY A 27 39.75 7.58 2.28
CA GLY A 27 39.02 6.38 1.87
C GLY A 27 39.55 5.12 2.55
N LEU A 28 38.86 4.00 2.33
CA LEU A 28 39.35 2.67 2.68
C LEU A 28 40.60 2.34 1.85
N SER A 29 41.60 1.73 2.47
CA SER A 29 42.73 1.14 1.74
C SER A 29 42.27 -0.07 0.93
N LYS A 30 43.08 -0.49 -0.05
CA LYS A 30 42.76 -1.66 -0.88
C LYS A 30 42.64 -2.93 -0.06
N ASP A 31 43.48 -3.09 0.95
CA ASP A 31 43.45 -4.25 1.86
C ASP A 31 42.17 -4.26 2.71
N GLU A 32 41.68 -3.10 3.15
CA GLU A 32 40.40 -2.98 3.86
C GLU A 32 39.20 -3.28 2.95
N ILE A 33 39.26 -2.84 1.69
CA ILE A 33 38.24 -3.12 0.69
C ILE A 33 38.15 -4.63 0.41
N ASP A 34 39.30 -5.29 0.18
CA ASP A 34 39.35 -6.73 -0.09
C ASP A 34 38.87 -7.54 1.12
N ARG A 35 39.21 -7.08 2.34
CA ARG A 35 38.69 -7.66 3.58
C ARG A 35 37.17 -7.51 3.69
N MET A 36 36.63 -6.32 3.46
CA MET A 36 35.18 -6.06 3.50
C MET A 36 34.41 -6.89 2.47
N MET A 37 34.95 -7.08 1.27
CA MET A 37 34.35 -7.97 0.26
C MET A 37 34.28 -9.41 0.76
N LYS A 38 35.38 -9.94 1.29
CA LYS A 38 35.42 -11.30 1.80
C LYS A 38 34.51 -11.50 3.00
N ASP A 39 34.47 -10.52 3.91
CA ASP A 39 33.59 -10.56 5.08
C ASP A 39 32.12 -10.53 4.62
N ALA A 40 31.75 -9.66 3.67
CA ALA A 40 30.39 -9.60 3.11
C ALA A 40 29.98 -10.92 2.43
N GLU A 41 30.87 -11.54 1.65
CA GLU A 41 30.60 -12.86 1.05
C GLU A 41 30.40 -13.94 2.11
N SER A 42 31.21 -13.93 3.17
CA SER A 42 31.10 -14.93 4.25
C SER A 42 29.83 -14.77 5.10
N HIS A 43 29.29 -13.56 5.21
CA HIS A 43 28.09 -13.24 5.99
C HIS A 43 26.83 -13.08 5.14
N ALA A 44 26.90 -13.24 3.82
CA ALA A 44 25.78 -13.00 2.91
C ALA A 44 24.49 -13.73 3.33
N GLY A 45 24.60 -14.99 3.78
CA GLY A 45 23.44 -15.76 4.24
C GLY A 45 22.87 -15.31 5.60
N GLU A 46 23.68 -14.73 6.48
CA GLU A 46 23.20 -14.15 7.74
C GLU A 46 22.51 -12.80 7.49
N ASP A 47 23.07 -11.99 6.60
CA ASP A 47 22.50 -10.70 6.20
C ASP A 47 21.19 -10.87 5.43
N GLU A 48 21.08 -11.90 4.58
CA GLU A 48 19.83 -12.25 3.91
C GLU A 48 18.72 -12.61 4.91
N LYS A 49 19.05 -13.39 5.95
CA LYS A 49 18.08 -13.73 7.01
C LYS A 49 17.64 -12.50 7.80
N LYS A 50 18.59 -11.64 8.20
CA LYS A 50 18.27 -10.38 8.90
C LYS A 50 17.43 -9.46 8.04
N LYS A 51 17.74 -9.38 6.74
CA LYS A 51 16.94 -8.62 5.78
C LYS A 51 15.51 -9.16 5.70
N ALA A 52 15.35 -10.48 5.59
CA ALA A 52 14.03 -11.11 5.57
C ALA A 52 13.24 -10.85 6.85
N GLU A 53 13.87 -10.91 8.03
CA GLU A 53 13.24 -10.55 9.31
C GLU A 53 12.75 -9.10 9.33
N ILE A 54 13.61 -8.15 8.95
CA ILE A 54 13.27 -6.72 8.94
C ILE A 54 12.17 -6.43 7.92
N GLU A 55 12.22 -7.05 6.74
CA GLU A 55 11.17 -6.91 5.73
C GLU A 55 9.84 -7.45 6.24
N ALA A 56 9.82 -8.64 6.85
CA ALA A 56 8.60 -9.21 7.43
C ALA A 56 8.03 -8.31 8.53
N ARG A 57 8.88 -7.80 9.43
CA ARG A 57 8.49 -6.86 10.48
C ARG A 57 7.86 -5.58 9.91
N ASN A 58 8.52 -4.96 8.92
CA ASN A 58 8.02 -3.72 8.31
C ASN A 58 6.71 -3.93 7.54
N ARG A 59 6.56 -5.07 6.86
CA ARG A 59 5.31 -5.41 6.15
C ARG A 59 4.16 -5.63 7.13
N LEU A 60 4.39 -6.36 8.21
CA LEU A 60 3.39 -6.62 9.23
C LEU A 60 3.00 -5.34 9.99
N ASP A 61 3.97 -4.52 10.39
CA ASP A 61 3.72 -3.24 11.08
C ASP A 61 2.89 -2.29 10.21
N GLY A 62 3.26 -2.14 8.93
CA GLY A 62 2.49 -1.34 7.98
C GLY A 62 1.05 -1.84 7.80
N LEU A 63 0.85 -3.16 7.75
CA LEU A 63 -0.48 -3.74 7.65
C LEU A 63 -1.29 -3.53 8.93
N VAL A 64 -0.70 -3.74 10.11
CA VAL A 64 -1.33 -3.47 11.42
C VAL A 64 -1.83 -2.04 11.47
N TYR A 65 -0.98 -1.07 11.14
CA TYR A 65 -1.37 0.34 11.14
C TYR A 65 -2.56 0.62 10.20
N SER A 66 -2.52 0.10 8.97
CA SER A 66 -3.59 0.29 7.99
C SER A 66 -4.91 -0.34 8.47
N VAL A 67 -4.86 -1.58 8.96
CA VAL A 67 -6.05 -2.30 9.41
C VAL A 67 -6.62 -1.69 10.68
N GLU A 68 -5.78 -1.31 11.66
CA GLU A 68 -6.23 -0.63 12.87
C GLU A 68 -6.97 0.68 12.56
N LYS A 69 -6.43 1.45 11.61
CA LYS A 69 -7.08 2.69 11.17
C LYS A 69 -8.46 2.40 10.57
N THR A 70 -8.52 1.55 9.55
CA THR A 70 -9.78 1.19 8.87
C THR A 70 -10.78 0.55 9.83
N PHE A 71 -10.31 -0.31 10.75
CA PHE A 71 -11.13 -0.94 11.76
C PHE A 71 -11.73 0.08 12.72
N SER A 72 -10.93 1.02 13.25
CA SER A 72 -11.44 2.03 14.18
C SER A 72 -12.48 2.95 13.54
N GLU A 73 -12.29 3.30 12.25
CA GLU A 73 -13.21 4.16 11.49
C GLU A 73 -14.53 3.47 11.13
N ASN A 74 -14.57 2.13 11.13
CA ASN A 74 -15.70 1.35 10.64
C ASN A 74 -16.25 0.33 11.65
N LYS A 75 -15.75 0.34 12.89
CA LYS A 75 -16.12 -0.64 13.92
C LYS A 75 -17.62 -0.77 14.14
N GLU A 76 -18.36 0.33 14.06
CA GLU A 76 -19.81 0.37 14.24
C GLU A 76 -20.61 -0.31 13.11
N LYS A 77 -19.99 -0.50 11.95
CA LYS A 77 -20.61 -1.11 10.75
C LYS A 77 -20.37 -2.61 10.66
N LEU A 78 -19.53 -3.16 11.53
CA LEU A 78 -19.15 -4.57 11.58
C LEU A 78 -20.01 -5.31 12.59
N ASP A 79 -20.30 -6.59 12.33
CA ASP A 79 -20.92 -7.45 13.33
C ASP A 79 -19.93 -7.86 14.44
N ALA A 80 -20.46 -8.42 15.53
CA ALA A 80 -19.66 -8.78 16.70
C ALA A 80 -18.64 -9.90 16.42
N GLU A 81 -18.91 -10.76 15.44
CA GLU A 81 -18.00 -11.84 15.04
C GLU A 81 -16.79 -11.27 14.30
N ALA A 82 -17.02 -10.42 13.30
CA ALA A 82 -15.99 -9.71 12.56
C ALA A 82 -15.14 -8.80 13.48
N ILE A 83 -15.77 -8.12 14.44
CA ILE A 83 -15.04 -7.32 15.45
C ILE A 83 -14.08 -8.20 16.25
N GLY A 84 -14.55 -9.34 16.76
CA GLY A 84 -13.73 -10.24 17.56
C GLY A 84 -12.57 -10.85 16.77
N GLU A 85 -12.82 -11.26 15.54
CA GLU A 85 -11.78 -11.81 14.65
C GLU A 85 -10.68 -10.80 14.34
N VAL A 86 -11.06 -9.56 14.00
CA VAL A 86 -10.09 -8.50 13.66
C VAL A 86 -9.28 -8.08 14.88
N GLU A 87 -9.91 -7.91 16.05
CA GLU A 87 -9.19 -7.58 17.28
C GLU A 87 -8.19 -8.69 17.68
N ALA A 88 -8.58 -9.95 17.52
CA ALA A 88 -7.70 -11.09 17.75
C ALA A 88 -6.51 -11.10 16.76
N ALA A 89 -6.76 -10.88 15.48
CA ALA A 89 -5.71 -10.83 14.45
C ALA A 89 -4.73 -9.67 14.66
N ILE A 90 -5.21 -8.49 15.07
CA ILE A 90 -4.37 -7.34 15.42
C ILE A 90 -3.52 -7.67 16.66
N ALA A 91 -4.11 -8.26 17.69
CA ALA A 91 -3.38 -8.62 18.92
C ALA A 91 -2.29 -9.67 18.64
N GLU A 92 -2.59 -10.69 17.83
CA GLU A 92 -1.63 -11.69 17.39
C GLU A 92 -0.47 -11.04 16.62
N SER A 93 -0.79 -10.15 15.68
CA SER A 93 0.20 -9.41 14.88
C SER A 93 1.13 -8.56 15.74
N LYS A 94 0.60 -7.86 16.74
CA LYS A 94 1.42 -7.09 17.70
C LYS A 94 2.31 -7.99 18.55
N SER A 95 1.82 -9.16 18.94
CA SER A 95 2.62 -10.14 19.67
C SER A 95 3.76 -10.69 18.80
N ALA A 96 3.51 -10.95 17.51
CA ALA A 96 4.53 -11.43 16.58
C ALA A 96 5.61 -10.35 16.32
N LEU A 97 5.22 -9.08 16.21
CA LEU A 97 6.14 -7.95 16.04
C LEU A 97 7.10 -7.74 17.23
N ALA A 98 6.68 -8.13 18.45
CA ALA A 98 7.51 -8.07 19.65
C ALA A 98 8.61 -9.15 19.67
N GLY A 99 8.50 -10.18 18.84
CA GLY A 99 9.48 -11.23 18.66
C GLY A 99 10.45 -10.99 17.50
N THR A 100 11.23 -12.03 17.18
CA THR A 100 12.18 -12.08 16.05
C THR A 100 11.92 -13.29 15.14
N ASP A 101 10.74 -13.90 15.26
CA ASP A 101 10.36 -15.07 14.47
C ASP A 101 9.69 -14.61 13.16
N THR A 102 10.44 -14.73 12.07
CA THR A 102 9.98 -14.36 10.72
C THR A 102 8.76 -15.17 10.28
N ASP A 103 8.69 -16.45 10.63
CA ASP A 103 7.57 -17.31 10.24
C ASP A 103 6.31 -16.91 11.01
N ALA A 104 6.45 -16.59 12.30
CA ALA A 104 5.35 -16.07 13.10
C ALA A 104 4.82 -14.73 12.53
N MET A 105 5.71 -13.83 12.10
CA MET A 105 5.33 -12.57 11.47
C MET A 105 4.60 -12.78 10.13
N ASN A 106 5.08 -13.71 9.30
CA ASN A 106 4.45 -14.03 8.02
C ASN A 106 3.06 -14.65 8.21
N ASN A 107 2.91 -15.59 9.14
CA ASN A 107 1.60 -16.19 9.45
C ASN A 107 0.62 -15.15 10.01
N ALA A 108 1.08 -14.26 10.90
CA ALA A 108 0.27 -13.18 11.43
C ALA A 108 -0.14 -12.19 10.32
N TYR A 109 0.75 -11.90 9.38
CA TYR A 109 0.47 -11.09 8.20
C TYR A 109 -0.67 -11.68 7.37
N GLU A 110 -0.61 -12.97 7.03
CA GLU A 110 -1.66 -13.64 6.25
C GLU A 110 -3.02 -13.64 6.98
N ARG A 111 -3.01 -13.87 8.30
CA ARG A 111 -4.23 -13.82 9.12
C ARG A 111 -4.83 -12.42 9.15
N LEU A 112 -4.00 -11.41 9.39
CA LEU A 112 -4.45 -10.02 9.41
C LEU A 112 -4.95 -9.56 8.05
N GLN A 113 -4.30 -9.99 6.97
CA GLN A 113 -4.73 -9.71 5.60
C GLN A 113 -6.10 -10.34 5.31
N THR A 114 -6.31 -11.60 5.72
CA THR A 114 -7.60 -12.28 5.58
C THR A 114 -8.70 -11.57 6.37
N ALA A 115 -8.42 -11.18 7.62
CA ALA A 115 -9.35 -10.40 8.44
C ALA A 115 -9.65 -9.02 7.80
N SER A 116 -8.64 -8.36 7.24
CA SER A 116 -8.81 -7.10 6.52
C SER A 116 -9.71 -7.21 5.29
N HIS A 117 -9.66 -8.33 4.56
CA HIS A 117 -10.54 -8.56 3.41
C HIS A 117 -12.01 -8.68 3.86
N LYS A 118 -12.29 -9.33 5.00
CA LYS A 118 -13.65 -9.39 5.56
C LYS A 118 -14.20 -8.00 5.89
N ILE A 119 -13.37 -7.11 6.46
CA ILE A 119 -13.75 -5.71 6.71
C ILE A 119 -14.10 -5.01 5.38
N ALA A 120 -13.25 -5.19 4.36
CA ALA A 120 -13.46 -4.58 3.05
C ALA A 120 -14.76 -5.09 2.37
N GLU A 121 -15.08 -6.37 2.50
CA GLU A 121 -16.30 -6.98 1.95
C GLU A 121 -17.56 -6.38 2.59
N VAL A 122 -17.58 -6.21 3.92
CA VAL A 122 -18.70 -5.57 4.63
C VAL A 122 -18.85 -4.10 4.20
N LEU A 123 -17.73 -3.39 4.05
CA LEU A 123 -17.77 -1.98 3.61
C LEU A 123 -18.22 -1.82 2.17
N TYR A 124 -17.78 -2.70 1.27
CA TYR A 124 -18.15 -2.63 -0.15
C TYR A 124 -19.59 -3.07 -0.39
N SER A 125 -20.08 -4.09 0.32
CA SER A 125 -21.50 -4.50 0.25
C SER A 125 -22.44 -3.43 0.80
N GLN A 126 -22.02 -2.65 1.79
CA GLN A 126 -22.76 -1.47 2.27
C GLN A 126 -22.70 -0.30 1.28
N ALA A 127 -21.58 -0.10 0.57
CA ALA A 127 -21.46 0.93 -0.46
C ALA A 127 -22.25 0.60 -1.75
N GLY A 128 -22.31 -0.68 -2.12
CA GLY A 128 -23.12 -1.18 -3.26
C GLY A 128 -24.63 -1.23 -2.98
N SER A 129 -25.03 -1.17 -1.71
CA SER A 129 -26.43 -1.04 -1.29
C SER A 129 -26.92 0.41 -1.20
N ALA A 130 -26.05 1.39 -1.52
CA ALA A 130 -26.44 2.79 -1.68
C ALA A 130 -26.90 3.06 -3.12
N THR A 131 -28.12 2.65 -3.44
CA THR A 131 -28.85 3.15 -4.63
C THR A 131 -28.95 4.68 -4.55
N PRO A 132 -28.73 5.42 -5.66
CA PRO A 132 -28.88 6.87 -5.70
C PRO A 132 -30.35 7.23 -5.45
N THR A 133 -30.63 7.82 -4.29
CA THR A 133 -31.94 8.45 -4.06
C THR A 133 -31.83 9.91 -4.44
N ASP A 134 -32.36 10.19 -5.63
CA ASP A 134 -32.79 11.51 -6.08
C ASP A 134 -33.72 12.14 -5.04
N SER A 135 -33.33 13.33 -4.56
CA SER A 135 -34.23 14.34 -4.04
C SER A 135 -33.54 15.67 -4.27
N GLY A 136 -33.82 16.23 -5.43
CA GLY A 136 -33.28 17.49 -5.90
C GLY A 136 -33.79 18.73 -5.16
N ASN A 137 -33.16 19.81 -5.63
CA ASN A 137 -33.65 21.19 -5.72
C ASN A 137 -33.52 22.10 -4.49
N GLU A 138 -32.58 23.04 -4.60
CA GLU A 138 -32.78 24.50 -4.79
C GLU A 138 -31.55 25.21 -4.19
N GLN A 139 -30.52 25.52 -4.97
CA GLN A 139 -30.38 26.71 -5.84
C GLN A 139 -29.74 27.91 -5.14
N ALA A 140 -28.78 28.51 -5.89
CA ALA A 140 -28.23 29.86 -5.80
C ALA A 140 -27.18 30.12 -4.70
N SER A 141 -26.11 30.87 -4.94
CA SER A 141 -25.54 31.50 -6.13
C SER A 141 -24.27 32.19 -5.61
N SER A 142 -23.15 32.14 -6.34
CA SER A 142 -22.41 33.34 -6.79
C SER A 142 -20.93 33.10 -7.07
N ALA A 143 -20.48 33.85 -8.07
CA ALA A 143 -19.13 34.16 -8.53
C ALA A 143 -18.56 33.24 -9.64
N THR A 144 -18.82 33.54 -10.93
CA THR A 144 -18.04 34.45 -11.84
C THR A 144 -16.57 34.05 -11.98
N ALA A 145 -15.90 34.07 -13.13
CA ALA A 145 -16.21 34.26 -14.54
C ALA A 145 -14.88 34.00 -15.26
N GLY A 146 -14.89 33.44 -16.48
CA GLY A 146 -13.67 33.28 -17.27
C GLY A 146 -13.85 32.42 -18.51
N ALA A 147 -14.60 32.92 -19.50
CA ALA A 147 -14.41 32.57 -20.91
C ALA A 147 -13.20 33.41 -21.43
N ASP A 148 -12.37 33.00 -22.39
CA ASP A 148 -12.67 32.47 -23.72
C ASP A 148 -11.36 31.96 -24.36
N GLY A 149 -11.45 31.04 -25.34
CA GLY A 149 -10.36 30.83 -26.32
C GLY A 149 -10.13 29.43 -26.90
N ASP A 150 -11.06 28.98 -27.76
CA ASP A 150 -10.81 28.32 -29.07
C ASP A 150 -9.89 27.08 -29.20
N SER A 151 -10.47 25.93 -29.58
CA SER A 151 -10.35 25.33 -30.94
C SER A 151 -10.80 23.85 -30.97
N ALA A 152 -11.39 23.46 -32.09
CA ALA A 152 -12.09 22.21 -32.38
C ALA A 152 -11.19 20.98 -32.63
N SER A 153 -11.69 19.76 -32.34
CA SER A 153 -11.76 18.63 -33.30
C SER A 153 -12.17 17.30 -32.64
N ALA A 154 -13.26 16.72 -33.17
CA ALA A 154 -13.52 15.30 -33.48
C ALA A 154 -13.29 14.17 -32.45
N SER A 155 -14.44 13.58 -32.08
CA SER A 155 -14.79 12.16 -32.22
C SER A 155 -14.22 11.07 -31.29
N SER A 156 -15.18 10.32 -30.74
CA SER A 156 -15.18 8.88 -30.41
C SER A 156 -14.39 8.47 -29.16
N ASP A 157 -15.04 8.30 -28.02
CA ASP A 157 -15.81 7.11 -27.59
C ASP A 157 -14.89 5.90 -27.35
N ASP A 158 -14.37 5.81 -26.13
CA ASP A 158 -13.49 4.73 -25.65
C ASP A 158 -13.97 4.23 -24.27
N ASN A 159 -15.21 3.72 -24.23
CA ASN A 159 -15.66 2.83 -23.17
C ASN A 159 -15.49 1.38 -23.67
N VAL A 160 -14.26 0.87 -23.56
CA VAL A 160 -13.98 -0.56 -23.73
C VAL A 160 -14.53 -1.29 -22.52
N ILE A 161 -15.71 -1.89 -22.68
CA ILE A 161 -16.20 -2.93 -21.78
C ILE A 161 -15.97 -4.26 -22.50
N ASP A 162 -14.98 -5.01 -22.05
CA ASP A 162 -14.66 -6.34 -22.54
C ASP A 162 -15.73 -7.31 -22.00
N ALA A 163 -16.79 -7.50 -22.79
CA ALA A 163 -17.87 -8.43 -22.47
C ALA A 163 -17.46 -9.84 -22.94
N GLU A 164 -17.01 -10.66 -22.00
CA GLU A 164 -16.81 -12.09 -22.19
C GLU A 164 -18.15 -12.79 -22.50
N TYR A 165 -18.28 -13.29 -23.72
CA TYR A 165 -19.43 -14.09 -24.18
C TYR A 165 -19.33 -15.50 -23.60
N VAL A 166 -20.27 -15.87 -22.73
CA VAL A 166 -20.47 -17.26 -22.30
C VAL A 166 -21.41 -17.92 -23.30
N ASP A 167 -20.87 -18.81 -24.14
CA ASP A 167 -21.64 -19.70 -25.01
C ASP A 167 -22.66 -20.48 -24.17
N VAL A 168 -23.94 -20.18 -24.35
CA VAL A 168 -25.03 -20.98 -23.77
C VAL A 168 -25.28 -22.13 -24.72
N GLU A 169 -24.89 -23.34 -24.29
CA GLU A 169 -25.11 -24.59 -25.02
C GLU A 169 -26.58 -24.73 -25.46
N GLU A 170 -26.78 -24.98 -26.77
CA GLU A 170 -28.09 -25.30 -27.34
C GLU A 170 -28.62 -26.63 -26.78
N GLU A 171 -29.61 -26.57 -25.88
CA GLU A 171 -30.49 -27.72 -25.62
C GLU A 171 -31.41 -27.94 -26.84
N LYS A 172 -31.01 -28.90 -27.68
CA LYS A 172 -31.90 -29.54 -28.65
C LYS A 172 -33.10 -30.14 -27.93
N LYS A 173 -34.31 -29.76 -28.34
CA LYS A 173 -35.54 -30.44 -27.99
C LYS A 173 -36.16 -31.01 -29.26
N ASP A 174 -36.47 -32.30 -29.18
CA ASP A 174 -37.10 -33.16 -30.19
C ASP A 174 -38.35 -32.57 -30.86
#